data_AF-A0A950A8Y0-F1
#
_entry.id   AF-A0A950A8Y0-F1
#
_cell.length_a   1.000
_cell.length_b   1.000
_cell.length_c   1.000
_cell.angle_alpha   90.00
_cell.angle_beta   90.00
_cell.angle_gamma   90.00
#
_symmetry.space_group_name_H-M   'P 1'
#
loop_
_entity.id
_entity.type
_entity.pdbx_description
1 polymer ?
#
loop_
_entity_poly.entity_id
_entity_poly.type
_entity_poly.pdbx_seq_one_letter_code
_entity_poly.pdbx_strand_id
1 'polypeptide(L)' 'MGARALVVINPANPVGTVYHREELEALAEICRREGTIVIADEVCDHFIFDDRA' A
#
# COMPACT_ATOMS: atom_id res chain seq x y z
N MET A 1 8.11 20.67 -4.60
CA MET A 1 7.01 20.30 -3.68
C MET A 1 6.50 18.94 -4.11
N GLY A 2 6.71 17.91 -3.30
CA GLY A 2 6.21 16.55 -3.58
C GLY A 2 4.76 16.37 -3.14
N ALA A 3 4.22 15.17 -3.34
CA ALA A 3 2.90 14.80 -2.84
C ALA A 3 2.87 14.86 -1.30
N ARG A 4 1.79 15.43 -0.75
CA ARG A 4 1.60 15.52 0.72
C ARG A 4 1.16 14.21 1.34
N ALA A 5 0.40 13.40 0.59
CA ALA A 5 -0.08 12.11 1.03
C ALA A 5 -0.07 11.10 -0.14
N LEU A 6 0.05 9.82 0.23
CA LEU A 6 -0.14 8.65 -0.62
C LEU A 6 -1.22 7.79 0.03
N VAL A 7 -2.26 7.43 -0.74
CA VAL A 7 -3.24 6.43 -0.32
C VAL A 7 -2.85 5.11 -0.92
N VAL A 8 -2.67 4.09 -0.08
CA VAL A 8 -2.39 2.72 -0.49
C VAL A 8 -3.58 1.87 -0.11
N ILE A 9 -4.24 1.26 -1.10
CA ILE A 9 -5.37 0.36 -0.89
C ILE A 9 -4.83 -1.06 -1.05
N ASN A 10 -4.83 -1.85 0.02
CA ASN A 10 -4.26 -3.20 0.03
C ASN A 10 -5.08 -4.15 0.94
N PRO A 11 -5.73 -5.20 0.40
CA PRO A 11 -5.88 -5.54 -1.01
C PRO A 11 -6.56 -4.47 -1.86
N ALA A 12 -6.09 -4.25 -3.09
CA ALA A 12 -6.49 -3.14 -3.94
C ALA A 12 -7.90 -3.34 -4.53
N ASN A 13 -8.87 -2.50 -4.15
CA ASN A 13 -10.18 -2.45 -4.79
C ASN A 13 -10.13 -1.54 -6.05
N PRO A 14 -10.66 -1.95 -7.23
CA PRO A 14 -11.46 -3.16 -7.53
C PRO A 14 -10.67 -4.34 -8.11
N VAL A 15 -9.34 -4.24 -8.18
CA VAL A 15 -8.49 -5.13 -8.98
C VAL A 15 -8.12 -6.42 -8.24
N GLY A 16 -8.15 -6.42 -6.91
CA GLY A 16 -7.80 -7.54 -6.04
C GLY A 16 -6.30 -7.72 -5.80
N THR A 17 -5.44 -6.79 -6.25
CA THR A 17 -3.98 -6.92 -6.07
C THR A 17 -3.62 -6.86 -4.59
N VAL A 18 -2.82 -7.82 -4.12
CA VAL A 18 -2.14 -7.77 -2.83
C VAL A 18 -0.68 -7.43 -3.09
N TYR A 19 -0.18 -6.35 -2.50
CA TYR A 19 1.22 -5.94 -2.64
C TYR A 19 2.11 -6.79 -1.76
N HIS A 20 3.26 -7.19 -2.29
CA HIS A 20 4.30 -7.84 -1.51
C HIS A 20 4.98 -6.86 -0.56
N ARG A 21 5.53 -7.40 0.53
CA ARG A 21 6.22 -6.61 1.57
C ARG A 21 7.33 -5.74 0.98
N GLU A 22 8.11 -6.28 0.06
CA GLU A 22 9.25 -5.59 -0.56
C GLU A 22 8.80 -4.37 -1.38
N GLU A 23 7.63 -4.45 -2.02
CA GLU A 23 7.05 -3.34 -2.79
C GLU A 23 6.58 -2.21 -1.85
N LEU A 24 5.92 -2.58 -0.75
CA LEU A 24 5.47 -1.64 0.28
C LEU A 24 6.65 -0.96 0.99
N GLU A 25 7.73 -1.70 1.25
CA GLU A 25 8.95 -1.17 1.85
C GLU A 25 9.65 -0.17 0.91
N ALA A 26 9.71 -0.45 -0.39
CA ALA A 26 10.24 0.48 -1.38
C ALA A 26 9.43 1.78 -1.45
N LEU A 27 8.09 1.69 -1.41
CA LEU A 27 7.20 2.85 -1.36
C LEU A 27 7.40 3.64 -0.05
N ALA A 28 7.46 2.96 1.09
CA ALA A 28 7.66 3.59 2.39
C ALA A 28 8.97 4.38 2.46
N GLU A 29 10.04 3.87 1.81
CA GLU A 29 11.32 4.58 1.76
C GLU A 29 11.24 5.89 0.99
N ILE A 30 10.51 5.91 -0.12
CA ILE A 30 10.25 7.13 -0.88
C ILE A 30 9.42 8.11 -0.03
N CYS A 31 8.33 7.65 0.58
CA CYS A 31 7.47 8.50 1.40
C CYS A 31 8.22 9.11 2.60
N ARG A 32 9.11 8.34 3.25
CA ARG A 32 9.95 8.83 4.35
C ARG A 32 10.90 9.94 3.90
N ARG A 33 11.57 9.79 2.76
CA ARG A 33 12.49 10.81 2.22
C ARG A 33 11.76 12.10 1.87
N GLU A 34 10.55 12.00 1.33
CA GLU A 34 9.77 13.16 0.87
C GLU A 34 8.88 13.80 1.96
N GLY A 35 8.80 13.18 3.15
CA GLY A 35 7.89 13.61 4.21
C GLY A 35 6.41 13.46 3.85
N THR A 36 6.09 12.48 3.00
CA THR A 36 4.73 12.17 2.54
C THR A 36 4.02 11.28 3.56
N ILE A 37 2.79 11.65 3.93
CA ILE A 37 1.94 10.84 4.82
C ILE A 37 1.41 9.64 4.03
N VAL A 38 1.45 8.45 4.62
CA VAL A 38 0.81 7.26 4.06
C VAL A 38 -0.53 7.04 4.75
N ILE A 39 -1.58 6.87 3.95
CA ILE A 39 -2.90 6.43 4.40
C ILE A 39 -3.08 5.01 3.86
N ALA A 40 -3.04 4.03 4.75
CA ALA A 40 -3.29 2.63 4.41
C ALA A 40 -4.79 2.33 4.55
N ASP A 41 -5.41 1.91 3.46
CA ASP A 41 -6.76 1.37 3.43
C ASP A 41 -6.68 -0.15 3.32
N GLU A 42 -6.99 -0.81 4.43
CA GLU A 42 -6.92 -2.26 4.61
C GLU A 42 -8.32 -2.87 4.78
N VAL A 43 -9.39 -2.18 4.33
CA VAL A 43 -10.77 -2.65 4.51
C VAL A 43 -11.04 -4.03 3.89
N CYS A 44 -10.20 -4.44 2.93
CA CYS A 44 -10.29 -5.73 2.26
C CYS A 44 -9.31 -6.81 2.77
N ASP A 45 -8.63 -6.60 3.90
CA ASP A 45 -7.59 -7.50 4.44
C ASP A 45 -8.05 -8.97 4.62
N HIS A 46 -9.35 -9.19 4.81
CA HIS A 46 -9.95 -10.51 4.93
C HIS A 46 -10.34 -11.17 3.59
N PHE A 47 -10.17 -10.48 2.45
CA PHE A 47 -10.50 -10.97 1.10
C PHE A 47 -9.26 -11.34 0.30
N ILE A 48 -8.37 -12.16 0.89
CA ILE A 48 -7.18 -12.69 0.22
C ILE A 48 -7.47 -14.14 -0.17
N PHE A 49 -7.27 -14.47 -1.44
CA PHE A 49 -7.74 -15.71 -2.06
C PHE A 49 -6.60 -16.47 -2.75
N ASP A 50 -5.60 -16.88 -1.97
CA ASP A 50 -4.50 -17.79 -2.34
C ASP A 50 -3.53 -17.93 -1.14
N ASP A 51 -2.66 -18.95 -1.15
CA ASP A 51 -1.61 -19.15 -0.12
C ASP A 51 -0.44 -18.14 -0.25
N ARG A 52 -0.68 -16.94 -0.81
CA ARG A 52 0.35 -15.94 -1.12
C ARG A 52 0.38 -14.75 -0.16
N ALA A 53 -0.40 -14.80 0.91
CA ALA A 53 -0.35 -13.82 2.00
C ALA A 53 0.94 -13.95 2.84
#